data_AF-A0A0C2BMM7-F1
#
_entry.id   AF-A0A0C2BMM7-F1
#
_cell.length_a   1.000
_cell.length_b   1.000
_cell.length_c   1.000
_cell.angle_alpha   90.00
_cell.angle_beta   90.00
_cell.angle_gamma   90.00
#
_symmetry.space_group_name_H-M   'P 1'
#
loop_
_entity.id
_entity.type
_entity.pdbx_description
1 polymer ?
#
loop_
_entity_poly.entity_id
_entity_poly.type
_entity_poly.pdbx_seq_one_letter_code
_entity_poly.pdbx_strand_id
1 'polypeptide(L)'
;MESGSRIYSNRISTDTVFVTCEYHATGGIMGINRKGQVLSVSIDENNMIPFVTQQLQNPDLALRLAVRCDLPGAEELFVRKFNLLFGNGQYGEAAKVAATAPQGILRTPQTIQKFQQCPANPGGGASPLLQYFGILLDQGKLNKYETLELCRPVLAQGRKELLNKWLNDQKLECCEELGDLVRPHDPTVALSIYLRGNVPHKVLI
;
A
#
# COMPACT_ATOMS: atom_id res chain seq x y z
N MET A 1 -20.22 -14.78 -0.76
CA MET A 1 -20.51 -14.42 -2.16
C MET A 1 -20.35 -12.90 -2.25
N GLU A 2 -19.43 -12.38 -3.06
CA GLU A 2 -19.10 -10.93 -3.03
C GLU A 2 -20.05 -10.07 -3.87
N SER A 3 -20.18 -10.36 -5.16
CA SER A 3 -21.08 -9.60 -6.05
C SER A 3 -21.76 -10.43 -7.14
N GLY A 4 -21.23 -11.61 -7.48
CA GLY A 4 -21.71 -12.41 -8.61
C GLY A 4 -21.56 -11.71 -9.98
N SER A 5 -20.75 -10.66 -10.07
CA SER A 5 -20.58 -9.88 -11.30
C SER A 5 -19.89 -10.70 -12.38
N ARG A 6 -20.45 -10.67 -13.60
CA ARG A 6 -19.87 -11.35 -14.76
C ARG A 6 -18.58 -10.66 -15.21
N ILE A 7 -17.45 -11.37 -15.15
CA ILE A 7 -16.15 -10.87 -15.60
C ILE A 7 -15.93 -11.14 -17.09
N TYR A 8 -16.07 -12.40 -17.52
CA TYR A 8 -15.80 -12.78 -18.91
C TYR A 8 -16.86 -13.75 -19.42
N SER A 9 -17.17 -13.64 -20.72
CA SER A 9 -18.08 -14.57 -21.40
C SER A 9 -17.65 -14.69 -22.85
N ASN A 10 -17.24 -15.89 -23.24
CA ASN A 10 -16.92 -16.21 -24.62
C ASN A 10 -17.22 -17.69 -24.91
N ARG A 11 -17.46 -18.01 -26.18
CA ARG A 11 -17.66 -19.39 -26.60
C ARG A 11 -16.30 -20.07 -26.77
N ILE A 12 -15.99 -21.01 -25.89
CA ILE A 12 -14.72 -21.78 -25.91
C ILE A 12 -14.82 -23.11 -26.67
N SER A 13 -16.01 -23.62 -26.96
CA SER A 13 -16.21 -24.83 -27.77
C SER A 13 -17.50 -24.76 -28.58
N THR A 14 -17.46 -25.35 -29.79
CA THR A 14 -18.66 -25.56 -30.61
C THR A 14 -19.45 -26.78 -30.18
N ASP A 15 -18.74 -27.78 -29.66
CA ASP A 15 -19.23 -29.10 -29.28
C ASP A 15 -19.43 -29.17 -27.75
N THR A 16 -20.34 -30.02 -27.28
CA THR A 16 -20.62 -30.14 -25.84
C THR A 16 -19.38 -30.62 -25.09
N VAL A 17 -18.95 -29.85 -24.08
CA VAL A 17 -18.01 -30.30 -23.04
C VAL A 17 -18.78 -31.21 -22.11
N PHE A 18 -18.49 -32.51 -22.14
CA PHE A 18 -19.29 -33.53 -21.44
C PHE A 18 -18.67 -33.98 -20.12
N VAL A 19 -17.39 -33.71 -19.91
CA VAL A 19 -16.68 -33.97 -18.66
C VAL A 19 -15.81 -32.76 -18.33
N THR A 20 -15.82 -32.35 -17.07
CA THR A 20 -14.98 -31.30 -16.53
C THR A 20 -14.35 -31.75 -15.22
N CYS A 21 -13.19 -31.19 -14.90
CA CYS A 21 -12.53 -31.33 -13.61
C CYS A 21 -11.85 -30.01 -13.24
N GLU A 22 -11.53 -29.87 -11.95
CA GLU A 22 -10.68 -28.78 -11.49
C GLU A 22 -9.25 -28.97 -12.01
N TYR A 23 -8.64 -27.90 -12.48
CA TYR A 23 -7.26 -27.91 -12.94
C TYR A 23 -6.35 -27.24 -11.90
N HIS A 24 -5.91 -28.03 -10.93
CA HIS A 24 -5.15 -27.55 -9.77
C HIS A 24 -3.84 -26.84 -10.12
N ALA A 25 -3.22 -27.14 -11.27
CA ALA A 25 -1.95 -26.52 -11.66
C ALA A 25 -2.06 -25.01 -11.92
N THR A 26 -3.23 -24.53 -12.37
CA THR A 26 -3.47 -23.10 -12.67
C THR A 26 -4.70 -22.54 -11.95
N GLY A 27 -5.29 -23.29 -11.02
CA GLY A 27 -6.54 -22.90 -10.35
C GLY A 27 -7.73 -22.75 -11.30
N GLY A 28 -7.68 -23.44 -12.44
CA GLY A 28 -8.66 -23.32 -13.52
C GLY A 28 -9.64 -24.47 -13.60
N ILE A 29 -10.31 -24.58 -14.74
CA ILE A 29 -11.20 -25.69 -15.09
C ILE A 29 -10.66 -26.35 -16.36
N MET A 30 -10.60 -27.68 -16.36
CA MET A 30 -10.29 -28.48 -17.55
C MET A 30 -11.53 -29.28 -17.96
N GLY A 31 -11.70 -29.52 -19.26
CA GLY A 31 -12.80 -30.32 -19.77
C GLY A 31 -12.52 -30.91 -21.14
N ILE A 32 -13.31 -31.92 -21.51
CA ILE A 32 -13.19 -32.64 -22.78
C ILE A 32 -14.49 -32.50 -23.56
N ASN A 33 -14.39 -32.15 -24.84
CA ASN A 33 -15.53 -32.08 -25.75
C ASN A 33 -15.75 -33.39 -26.51
N ARG A 34 -16.91 -33.52 -27.17
CA ARG A 34 -17.27 -34.74 -27.95
C ARG A 34 -16.31 -35.10 -29.09
N LYS A 35 -15.45 -34.17 -29.52
CA LYS A 35 -14.40 -34.41 -30.53
C LYS A 35 -13.08 -34.94 -29.92
N GLY A 36 -13.03 -35.11 -28.60
CA GLY A 36 -11.81 -35.53 -27.89
C GLY A 36 -10.80 -34.40 -27.67
N GLN A 37 -11.17 -33.13 -27.88
CA GLN A 37 -10.30 -32.00 -27.58
C GLN A 37 -10.30 -31.74 -26.08
N VAL A 38 -9.09 -31.62 -25.50
CA VAL A 38 -8.90 -31.20 -24.11
C VAL A 38 -8.79 -29.68 -24.09
N LEU A 39 -9.69 -29.05 -23.34
CA LEU A 39 -9.79 -27.60 -23.17
C LEU A 39 -9.47 -27.28 -21.72
N SER A 40 -8.57 -26.34 -21.48
CA SER A 40 -8.30 -25.77 -20.16
C SER A 40 -8.59 -24.28 -20.17
N VAL A 41 -9.31 -23.81 -19.16
CA VAL A 41 -9.59 -22.40 -18.94
C VAL A 41 -9.05 -22.03 -17.57
N SER A 42 -8.17 -21.04 -17.55
CA SER A 42 -7.60 -20.50 -16.32
C SER A 42 -7.62 -18.98 -16.36
N ILE A 43 -7.43 -18.38 -15.19
CA ILE A 43 -7.31 -16.92 -15.05
C ILE A 43 -5.92 -16.52 -15.50
N ASP A 44 -5.84 -15.48 -16.33
CA ASP A 44 -4.58 -14.83 -16.67
C ASP A 44 -4.34 -13.67 -15.69
N GLU A 45 -3.44 -13.87 -14.73
CA GLU A 45 -3.22 -12.95 -13.62
C GLU A 45 -2.72 -11.56 -14.08
N ASN A 46 -1.97 -11.50 -15.18
CA ASN A 46 -1.41 -10.26 -15.73
C ASN A 46 -2.46 -9.45 -16.49
N ASN A 47 -3.40 -10.11 -17.17
CA ASN A 47 -4.40 -9.45 -18.01
C ASN A 47 -5.76 -9.27 -17.33
N MET A 48 -6.01 -9.95 -16.20
CA MET A 48 -7.29 -9.86 -15.49
C MET A 48 -7.60 -8.42 -15.05
N ILE A 49 -6.67 -7.75 -14.38
CA ILE A 49 -6.85 -6.38 -13.87
C ILE A 49 -7.05 -5.34 -14.98
N PRO A 50 -6.21 -5.27 -16.03
CA PRO A 50 -6.43 -4.34 -17.13
C PRO A 50 -7.73 -4.65 -17.89
N PHE A 51 -8.10 -5.92 -18.05
CA PHE A 51 -9.37 -6.29 -18.68
C PHE A 51 -10.58 -5.78 -17.88
N VAL A 52 -10.60 -6.00 -16.56
CA VAL A 52 -11.71 -5.53 -15.71
C VAL A 52 -11.80 -4.00 -15.68
N THR A 53 -10.65 -3.33 -15.75
CA THR A 53 -10.60 -1.86 -15.75
C THR A 53 -11.03 -1.25 -17.09
N GLN A 54 -10.50 -1.76 -18.21
CA GLN A 54 -10.67 -1.13 -19.52
C GLN A 54 -11.91 -1.63 -20.25
N GLN A 55 -12.14 -2.95 -20.28
CA GLN A 55 -13.25 -3.56 -21.02
C GLN A 55 -14.56 -3.52 -20.23
N LEU A 56 -14.48 -3.91 -18.96
CA LEU A 56 -15.63 -3.88 -18.05
C LEU A 56 -15.92 -2.49 -17.48
N GLN A 57 -14.99 -1.54 -17.64
CA GLN A 57 -15.07 -0.19 -17.08
C GLN A 57 -15.38 -0.18 -15.58
N ASN A 58 -14.92 -1.20 -14.85
CA ASN A 58 -15.22 -1.39 -13.43
C ASN A 58 -13.93 -1.36 -12.60
N PRO A 59 -13.34 -0.17 -12.38
CA PRO A 59 -12.09 -0.04 -11.63
C PRO A 59 -12.24 -0.44 -10.16
N ASP A 60 -13.44 -0.34 -9.57
CA ASP A 60 -13.66 -0.74 -8.17
C ASP A 60 -13.54 -2.25 -7.98
N LEU A 61 -14.12 -3.04 -8.90
CA LEU A 61 -13.96 -4.49 -8.92
C LEU A 61 -12.50 -4.89 -9.14
N ALA A 62 -11.80 -4.23 -10.08
CA ALA A 62 -10.39 -4.48 -10.34
C ALA A 62 -9.53 -4.24 -9.09
N LEU A 63 -9.80 -3.17 -8.34
CA LEU A 63 -9.07 -2.83 -7.13
C LEU A 63 -9.30 -3.85 -6.01
N ARG A 64 -10.55 -4.31 -5.80
CA ARG A 64 -10.85 -5.36 -4.83
C ARG A 64 -10.21 -6.70 -5.19
N LEU A 65 -10.24 -7.07 -6.46
CA LEU A 65 -9.59 -8.29 -6.96
C LEU A 65 -8.08 -8.23 -6.74
N ALA A 66 -7.46 -7.10 -7.03
CA ALA A 66 -6.04 -6.90 -6.82
C ALA A 66 -5.61 -7.02 -5.36
N VAL A 67 -6.33 -6.38 -4.44
CA VAL A 67 -6.04 -6.46 -2.99
C VAL A 67 -6.22 -7.89 -2.48
N ARG A 68 -7.24 -8.60 -2.96
CA ARG A 68 -7.60 -9.92 -2.44
C ARG A 68 -6.71 -11.03 -2.98
N CYS A 69 -6.32 -10.94 -4.24
CA CYS A 69 -5.60 -11.99 -4.95
C CYS A 69 -4.12 -11.64 -5.21
N ASP A 70 -3.62 -10.52 -4.66
CA ASP A 70 -2.26 -9.98 -4.88
C ASP A 70 -1.86 -9.94 -6.38
N LEU A 71 -2.83 -9.60 -7.24
CA LEU A 71 -2.64 -9.66 -8.69
C LEU A 71 -1.79 -8.48 -9.21
N PRO A 72 -0.82 -8.74 -10.11
CA PRO A 72 -0.02 -7.70 -10.75
C PRO A 72 -0.88 -6.80 -11.66
N GLY A 73 -0.41 -5.57 -11.91
CA GLY A 73 -1.08 -4.63 -12.82
C GLY A 73 -2.15 -3.73 -12.18
N ALA A 74 -2.41 -3.86 -10.88
CA ALA A 74 -3.26 -2.92 -10.14
C ALA A 74 -2.51 -1.68 -9.64
N GLU A 75 -1.19 -1.72 -9.71
CA GLU A 75 -0.25 -0.65 -9.36
C GLU A 75 -0.70 0.72 -9.90
N GLU A 76 -0.99 0.77 -11.20
CA GLU A 76 -1.44 2.00 -11.86
C GLU A 76 -2.83 2.45 -11.38
N LEU A 77 -3.72 1.51 -11.03
CA LEU A 77 -5.05 1.84 -10.49
C LEU A 77 -4.95 2.49 -9.13
N PHE A 78 -4.07 2.00 -8.27
CA PHE A 78 -3.78 2.60 -6.96
C PHE A 78 -3.23 4.02 -7.11
N VAL A 79 -2.25 4.21 -8.00
CA VAL A 79 -1.69 5.54 -8.29
C VAL A 79 -2.75 6.50 -8.85
N ARG A 80 -3.58 6.03 -9.78
CA ARG A 80 -4.66 6.83 -10.37
C ARG A 80 -5.72 7.20 -9.34
N LYS A 81 -6.15 6.24 -8.52
CA LYS A 81 -7.12 6.47 -7.42
C LYS A 81 -6.56 7.44 -6.39
N PHE A 82 -5.28 7.27 -6.04
CA PHE A 82 -4.56 8.18 -5.14
C PHE A 82 -4.55 9.61 -5.70
N ASN A 83 -4.10 9.81 -6.94
CA ASN A 83 -4.05 11.13 -7.57
C ASN A 83 -5.44 11.77 -7.68
N LEU A 84 -6.48 10.98 -7.93
CA LEU A 84 -7.86 11.46 -8.00
C LEU A 84 -8.36 11.94 -6.63
N LEU A 85 -8.17 11.14 -5.57
CA LEU A 85 -8.53 11.52 -4.21
C LEU A 85 -7.72 12.74 -3.74
N PHE A 86 -6.44 12.77 -4.09
CA PHE A 86 -5.53 13.86 -3.77
C PHE A 86 -5.94 15.17 -4.47
N GLY A 87 -6.27 15.10 -5.76
CA GLY A 87 -6.78 16.24 -6.53
C GLY A 87 -8.15 16.76 -6.04
N ASN A 88 -8.96 15.87 -5.46
CA ASN A 88 -10.23 16.23 -4.82
C ASN A 88 -10.07 16.81 -3.40
N GLY A 89 -8.84 16.95 -2.88
CA GLY A 89 -8.58 17.42 -1.52
C GLY A 89 -8.92 16.39 -0.42
N GLN A 90 -9.19 15.13 -0.79
CA GLN A 90 -9.51 14.05 0.15
C GLN A 90 -8.23 13.35 0.64
N TYR A 91 -7.38 14.08 1.36
CA TYR A 91 -6.08 13.58 1.82
C TYR A 91 -6.18 12.35 2.73
N GLY A 92 -7.22 12.27 3.57
CA GLY A 92 -7.43 11.12 4.47
C GLY A 92 -7.71 9.81 3.74
N GLU A 93 -8.54 9.86 2.69
CA GLU A 93 -8.85 8.68 1.88
C GLU A 93 -7.66 8.32 0.98
N ALA A 94 -6.99 9.32 0.40
CA ALA A 94 -5.76 9.10 -0.36
C ALA A 94 -4.69 8.39 0.48
N ALA A 95 -4.55 8.79 1.74
CA ALA A 95 -3.65 8.14 2.69
C ALA A 95 -4.01 6.68 2.97
N LYS A 96 -5.30 6.36 3.15
CA LYS A 96 -5.76 4.97 3.31
C LYS A 96 -5.46 4.12 2.07
N VAL A 97 -5.70 4.66 0.87
CA VAL A 97 -5.37 3.97 -0.38
C VAL A 97 -3.87 3.72 -0.48
N ALA A 98 -3.04 4.68 -0.08
CA ALA A 98 -1.59 4.51 -0.08
C ALA A 98 -1.08 3.50 0.95
N ALA A 99 -1.75 3.39 2.10
CA ALA A 99 -1.41 2.42 3.13
C ALA A 99 -1.87 1.00 2.73
N THR A 100 -3.10 0.85 2.24
CA THR A 100 -3.68 -0.45 1.80
C THR A 100 -3.13 -0.99 0.47
N ALA A 101 -2.24 -0.24 -0.20
CA ALA A 101 -1.71 -0.65 -1.48
C ALA A 101 -0.83 -1.91 -1.34
N PRO A 102 -1.05 -2.95 -2.16
CA PRO A 102 -0.26 -4.17 -2.14
C PRO A 102 1.22 -3.86 -2.45
N GLN A 103 2.12 -4.65 -1.85
CA GLN A 103 3.57 -4.50 -1.96
C GLN A 103 4.12 -3.12 -1.55
N GLY A 104 3.31 -2.27 -0.88
CA GLY A 104 3.74 -0.95 -0.46
C GLY A 104 4.08 -0.01 -1.63
N ILE A 105 3.49 -0.22 -2.82
CA ILE A 105 3.84 0.56 -4.02
C ILE A 105 3.63 2.07 -3.87
N LEU A 106 2.66 2.47 -3.05
CA LEU A 106 2.42 3.88 -2.75
C LEU A 106 3.20 4.38 -1.53
N ARG A 107 3.92 3.51 -0.80
CA ARG A 107 4.82 3.88 0.32
C ARG A 107 6.20 4.29 -0.18
N THR A 108 6.22 5.24 -1.09
CA THR A 108 7.44 5.78 -1.71
C THR A 108 7.73 7.20 -1.22
N PRO A 109 9.00 7.64 -1.26
CA PRO A 109 9.35 9.03 -0.94
C PRO A 109 8.62 10.04 -1.84
N GLN A 110 8.22 9.64 -3.05
CA GLN A 110 7.44 10.47 -3.98
C GLN A 110 6.04 10.78 -3.43
N THR A 111 5.36 9.79 -2.84
CA THR A 111 4.06 10.00 -2.19
C THR A 111 4.17 10.94 -1.00
N ILE A 112 5.23 10.77 -0.19
CA ILE A 112 5.51 11.63 0.97
C ILE A 112 5.75 13.08 0.51
N GLN A 113 6.57 13.28 -0.52
CA GLN A 113 6.81 14.60 -1.10
C GLN A 113 5.53 15.27 -1.60
N LYS A 114 4.61 14.51 -2.22
CA LYS A 114 3.29 15.05 -2.59
C LYS A 114 2.53 15.56 -1.37
N PHE A 115 2.45 14.76 -0.30
CA PHE A 115 1.80 15.18 0.95
C PHE A 115 2.49 16.36 1.65
N GLN A 116 3.80 16.49 1.51
CA GLN A 116 4.60 17.59 2.06
C GLN A 116 4.44 18.90 1.28
N GLN A 117 4.33 18.81 -0.05
CA GLN A 117 4.11 19.98 -0.92
C GLN A 117 2.70 20.55 -0.79
N CYS A 118 1.73 19.78 -0.30
CA CYS A 118 0.40 20.28 -0.05
C CYS A 118 0.40 21.29 1.11
N PRO A 119 -0.06 22.54 0.88
CA PRO A 119 -0.19 23.50 1.96
C PRO A 119 -1.19 22.99 3.00
N ALA A 120 -0.92 23.26 4.27
CA ALA A 120 -1.83 22.94 5.36
C ALA A 120 -3.22 23.52 5.05
N ASN A 121 -4.25 22.69 5.20
CA ASN A 121 -5.62 23.06 4.85
C ASN A 121 -5.99 24.39 5.53
N PRO A 122 -6.61 25.37 4.82
CA PRO A 122 -6.89 26.72 5.36
C PRO A 122 -7.90 26.75 6.52
N GLY A 123 -8.30 25.59 7.06
CA GLY A 123 -9.20 25.42 8.20
C GLY A 123 -8.55 24.92 9.49
N GLY A 124 -7.21 24.93 9.62
CA GLY A 124 -6.54 24.55 10.87
C GLY A 124 -6.59 23.04 11.21
N GLY A 125 -6.87 22.19 10.22
CA GLY A 125 -6.78 20.74 10.36
C GLY A 125 -5.33 20.24 10.41
N ALA A 126 -5.14 19.05 10.98
CA ALA A 126 -3.83 18.38 11.01
C ALA A 126 -3.21 18.31 9.60
N SER A 127 -1.89 18.49 9.51
CA SER A 127 -1.16 18.43 8.25
C SER A 127 -1.50 17.13 7.49
N PRO A 128 -1.77 17.18 6.17
CA PRO A 128 -2.06 15.98 5.35
C PRO A 128 -1.03 14.86 5.55
N LEU A 129 0.23 15.26 5.74
CA LEU A 129 1.35 14.38 6.09
C LEU A 129 1.15 13.63 7.42
N LEU A 130 0.70 14.32 8.48
CA LEU A 130 0.40 13.70 9.77
C LEU A 130 -0.78 12.74 9.67
N GLN A 131 -1.78 13.06 8.86
CA GLN A 131 -2.91 12.16 8.62
C GLN A 131 -2.47 10.89 7.88
N TYR A 132 -1.57 11.02 6.91
CA TYR A 132 -0.96 9.89 6.22
C TYR A 132 -0.16 9.01 7.18
N PHE A 133 0.73 9.60 7.99
CA PHE A 133 1.49 8.84 8.97
C PHE A 133 0.61 8.20 10.05
N GLY A 134 -0.47 8.85 10.48
CA GLY A 134 -1.42 8.26 11.43
C GLY A 134 -2.03 6.96 10.91
N ILE A 135 -2.37 6.90 9.63
CA ILE A 135 -2.91 5.69 8.99
C ILE A 135 -1.82 4.63 8.79
N LEU A 136 -0.62 5.03 8.37
CA LEU A 136 0.51 4.11 8.26
C LEU A 136 0.90 3.48 9.59
N LEU A 137 0.91 4.27 10.66
CA LEU A 137 1.18 3.81 12.03
C LEU A 137 0.11 2.85 12.53
N ASP A 138 -1.14 2.97 12.07
CA ASP A 138 -2.21 2.03 12.38
C ASP A 138 -1.98 0.67 11.69
N GLN A 139 -1.52 0.71 10.43
CA GLN A 139 -1.26 -0.51 9.65
C GLN A 139 0.05 -1.21 9.99
N GLY A 140 1.08 -0.51 10.45
CA GLY A 140 2.34 -1.15 10.81
C GLY A 140 3.50 -0.20 11.10
N LYS A 141 4.71 -0.73 10.90
CA LYS A 141 5.97 -0.01 11.14
C LYS A 141 6.28 0.94 9.98
N LEU A 142 6.80 2.13 10.31
CA LEU A 142 7.35 3.09 9.35
C LEU A 142 8.75 2.68 8.95
N ASN A 143 9.14 2.94 7.70
CA ASN A 143 10.49 2.75 7.21
C ASN A 143 11.42 3.90 7.66
N LYS A 144 12.72 3.76 7.39
CA LYS A 144 13.73 4.79 7.69
C LYS A 144 13.35 6.19 7.19
N TYR A 145 12.93 6.31 5.93
CA TYR A 145 12.63 7.60 5.28
C TYR A 145 11.36 8.26 5.84
N GLU A 146 10.29 7.48 5.98
CA GLU A 146 9.03 7.85 6.61
C GLU A 146 9.25 8.36 8.04
N THR A 147 10.09 7.65 8.79
CA THR A 147 10.44 8.03 10.16
C THR A 147 11.14 9.40 10.21
N LEU A 148 12.12 9.64 9.32
CA LEU A 148 12.82 10.93 9.25
C LEU A 148 11.88 12.09 8.91
N GLU A 149 11.01 11.90 7.91
CA GLU A 149 10.07 12.92 7.47
C GLU A 149 8.98 13.22 8.50
N LEU A 150 8.59 12.23 9.31
CA LEU A 150 7.70 12.43 10.45
C LEU A 150 8.40 13.17 11.60
N CYS A 151 9.66 12.84 11.89
CA CYS A 151 10.36 13.37 13.05
C CYS A 151 10.78 14.83 12.88
N ARG A 152 11.15 15.28 11.67
CA ARG A 152 11.47 16.69 11.38
C ARG A 152 10.41 17.69 11.91
N PRO A 153 9.13 17.61 11.49
CA PRO A 153 8.10 18.54 11.98
C PRO A 153 7.72 18.30 13.45
N VAL A 154 7.76 17.06 13.94
CA VAL A 154 7.40 16.72 15.33
C VAL A 154 8.42 17.30 16.32
N LEU A 155 9.72 17.24 15.99
CA LEU A 155 10.78 17.85 16.78
C LEU A 155 10.75 19.38 16.70
N ALA A 156 10.50 19.95 15.51
CA ALA A 156 10.34 21.39 15.36
C ALA A 156 9.15 21.94 16.16
N GLN A 157 8.07 21.17 16.29
CA GLN A 157 6.92 21.50 17.14
C GLN A 157 7.11 21.15 18.62
N GLY A 158 8.24 20.55 19.01
CA GLY A 158 8.52 20.16 20.39
C GLY A 158 7.65 19.03 20.93
N ARG A 159 6.93 18.28 20.08
CA ARG A 159 6.02 17.18 20.50
C ARG A 159 6.77 15.87 20.77
N LYS A 160 7.77 15.93 21.65
CA LYS A 160 8.61 14.78 22.02
C LYS A 160 7.85 13.60 22.66
N GLU A 161 6.69 13.85 23.25
CA GLU A 161 5.83 12.80 23.83
C GLU A 161 5.30 11.82 22.77
N LEU A 162 4.94 12.32 21.59
CA LEU A 162 4.48 11.46 20.48
C LEU A 162 5.63 10.60 19.96
N LEU A 163 6.82 11.17 19.85
CA LEU A 163 8.02 10.45 19.45
C LEU A 163 8.33 9.31 20.44
N ASN A 164 8.32 9.59 21.74
CA ASN A 164 8.52 8.58 22.77
C ASN A 164 7.46 7.48 22.71
N LYS A 165 6.19 7.84 22.46
CA LYS A 165 5.12 6.86 22.30
C LYS A 165 5.38 5.95 21.10
N TRP A 166 5.67 6.50 19.93
CA TRP A 166 5.93 5.70 18.72
C TRP A 166 7.23 4.88 18.81
N LEU A 167 8.23 5.40 19.52
CA LEU A 167 9.45 4.67 19.83
C LEU A 167 9.13 3.47 20.74
N ASN A 168 8.42 3.68 21.85
CA ASN A 168 8.03 2.60 22.77
C ASN A 168 7.19 1.52 22.09
N ASP A 169 6.29 1.92 21.20
CA ASP A 169 5.44 1.02 20.42
C ASP A 169 6.17 0.30 19.27
N GLN A 170 7.49 0.54 19.12
CA GLN A 170 8.34 -0.02 18.05
C GLN A 170 7.82 0.26 16.62
N LYS A 171 6.99 1.29 16.45
CA LYS A 171 6.42 1.67 15.15
C LYS A 171 7.38 2.45 14.25
N LEU A 172 8.49 2.94 14.79
CA LEU A 172 9.49 3.72 14.06
C LEU A 172 10.71 2.87 13.70
N GLU A 173 11.28 3.14 12.53
CA GLU A 173 12.57 2.58 12.16
C GLU A 173 13.70 3.47 12.69
N CYS A 174 14.37 2.98 13.72
CA CYS A 174 15.49 3.67 14.34
C CYS A 174 16.69 3.63 13.39
N CYS A 175 17.21 4.81 13.03
CA CYS A 175 18.41 4.95 12.20
C CYS A 175 19.35 6.01 12.78
N GLU A 176 20.61 6.02 12.34
CA GLU A 176 21.61 6.98 12.83
C GLU A 176 21.19 8.43 12.59
N GLU A 177 20.68 8.72 11.39
CA GLU A 177 20.22 10.06 10.99
C GLU A 177 19.10 10.55 11.90
N LEU A 178 18.22 9.67 12.35
CA LEU A 178 17.15 10.01 13.29
C LEU A 178 17.72 10.34 14.67
N GLY A 179 18.67 9.55 15.15
CA GLY A 179 19.35 9.82 16.42
C GLY A 179 20.06 11.18 16.40
N ASP A 180 20.73 11.52 15.29
CA ASP A 180 21.42 12.79 15.12
C ASP A 180 20.46 13.99 15.10
N LEU A 181 19.29 13.81 14.47
CA LEU A 181 18.22 14.80 14.44
C LEU A 181 17.60 15.05 15.83
N VAL A 182 17.48 14.02 16.67
CA VAL A 182 16.88 14.10 18.02
C VAL A 182 17.90 14.57 19.06
N ARG A 183 19.19 14.27 18.87
CA ARG A 183 20.29 14.60 19.80
C ARG A 183 20.31 16.05 20.30
N PRO A 184 20.18 17.10 19.47
CA PRO A 184 20.18 18.48 19.96
C PRO A 184 18.93 18.85 20.78
N HIS A 185 17.85 18.07 20.70
CA HIS A 185 16.61 18.33 21.41
C HIS A 185 16.46 17.48 22.67
N ASP A 186 16.78 16.18 22.60
CA ASP A 186 16.67 15.25 23.72
C ASP A 186 17.73 14.14 23.61
N PRO A 187 18.84 14.23 24.37
CA PRO A 187 19.93 13.27 24.28
C PRO A 187 19.53 11.87 24.77
N THR A 188 18.54 11.75 25.66
CA THR A 188 18.08 10.48 26.23
C THR A 188 17.34 9.63 25.19
N VAL A 189 16.46 10.29 24.42
CA VAL A 189 15.74 9.64 23.32
C VAL A 189 16.70 9.29 22.18
N ALA A 190 17.66 10.18 21.87
CA ALA A 190 18.69 9.92 20.87
C ALA A 190 19.53 8.67 21.19
N LEU A 191 19.95 8.50 22.45
CA LEU A 191 20.64 7.29 22.92
C LEU A 191 19.79 6.02 22.71
N SER A 192 18.50 6.08 23.04
CA SER A 192 17.58 4.97 22.83
C SER A 192 17.42 4.61 21.34
N ILE A 193 17.43 5.61 20.45
CA ILE A 193 17.39 5.43 19.00
C ILE A 193 18.70 4.83 18.49
N TYR A 194 19.87 5.31 18.92
CA TYR A 194 21.17 4.76 18.49
C TYR A 194 21.34 3.29 18.90
N LEU A 195 20.91 2.96 20.12
CA LEU A 195 20.98 1.60 20.65
C LEU A 195 20.05 0.65 19.86
N ARG A 196 18.85 1.10 19.48
CA ARG A 196 17.90 0.32 18.66
C ARG A 196 18.25 0.30 17.17
N GLY A 197 18.90 1.33 16.67
CA GLY A 197 19.38 1.43 15.29
C GLY A 197 20.65 0.60 15.03
N ASN A 198 21.15 -0.11 16.06
CA ASN A 198 22.34 -0.95 16.01
C ASN A 198 23.57 -0.21 15.47
N VAL A 199 23.79 1.03 15.94
CA VAL A 199 24.94 1.87 15.56
C VAL A 199 25.94 1.90 16.73
N PRO A 200 26.85 0.91 16.84
CA PRO A 200 27.73 0.78 18.00
C PRO A 200 28.74 1.94 18.15
N HIS A 201 29.06 2.67 17.07
CA HIS A 201 30.07 3.72 17.08
C HIS A 201 29.64 5.04 17.75
N LYS A 202 28.33 5.28 17.96
CA LYS A 202 27.81 6.49 18.63
C LYS A 202 27.21 6.23 20.03
N VAL A 203 27.12 4.97 20.46
CA VAL A 203 26.64 4.57 21.81
C VAL A 203 27.76 4.67 22.85
N LEU A 204 29.02 4.80 22.42
CA LEU A 204 30.21 4.88 23.25
C LEU A 204 30.81 6.30 23.27
N ILE A 205 30.04 7.32 23.70
CA ILE A 205 30.60 8.60 24.17
C ILE A 205 29.74 9.15 25.30
#